data_AF-A0A8E4EGY8-F1
#
_entry.id   AF-A0A8E4EGY8-F1
#
_cell.length_a   1.000
_cell.length_b   1.000
_cell.length_c   1.000
_cell.angle_alpha   90.00
_cell.angle_beta   90.00
_cell.angle_gamma   90.00
#
_symmetry.space_group_name_H-M   'P 1'
#
loop_
_entity.id
_entity.type
_entity.pdbx_description
1 polymer ?
#
loop_
_entity_poly.entity_id
_entity_poly.type
_entity_poly.pdbx_seq_one_letter_code
_entity_poly.pdbx_strand_id
1 'polypeptide(L)'
;MDKVDLSDVTESDFSLLPYADLPLGALKRTKGGLVNELAISVNFGITRDTKGLKALEFLSWWVRDSARAGEPMQIRSIALPPIGDQFGTSLRFCIDYFYADPEQDIGKLLSKVGTLADALNSAKSLYPQVIASRQCVHAEPASAGDLTRLPP
;
A
#
# COMPACT_ATOMS: atom_id res chain seq x y z
N MET A 1 -7.88 -0.83 -29.34
CA MET A 1 -7.65 0.21 -28.32
C MET A 1 -7.07 1.38 -29.06
N ASP A 2 -7.90 2.39 -29.32
CA ASP A 2 -7.52 3.51 -30.18
C ASP A 2 -6.51 4.39 -29.43
N LYS A 3 -5.49 4.83 -30.16
CA LYS A 3 -4.47 5.74 -29.61
C LYS A 3 -5.11 7.12 -29.51
N VAL A 4 -5.26 7.61 -28.29
CA VAL A 4 -5.73 8.97 -28.00
C VAL A 4 -4.52 9.88 -27.78
N ASP A 5 -4.55 11.06 -28.38
CA ASP A 5 -3.54 12.09 -28.14
C ASP A 5 -3.63 12.58 -26.68
N LEU A 6 -2.49 12.68 -26.00
CA LEU A 6 -2.42 13.08 -24.60
C LEU A 6 -2.91 14.51 -24.37
N SER A 7 -2.89 15.37 -25.40
CA SER A 7 -3.45 16.73 -25.32
C SER A 7 -4.98 16.75 -25.21
N ASP A 8 -5.64 15.67 -25.63
CA ASP A 8 -7.10 15.59 -25.72
C ASP A 8 -7.72 14.90 -24.49
N VAL A 9 -6.88 14.45 -23.54
CA VAL A 9 -7.32 13.83 -22.29
C VAL A 9 -7.63 14.93 -21.27
N THR A 10 -8.88 14.96 -20.82
CA THR A 10 -9.42 15.94 -19.87
C THR A 10 -9.42 15.40 -18.43
N GLU A 11 -9.56 16.28 -17.44
CA GLU A 11 -9.68 15.86 -16.02
C GLU A 11 -10.88 14.93 -15.78
N SER A 12 -11.96 15.11 -16.55
CA SER A 12 -13.12 14.21 -16.53
C SER A 12 -12.82 12.80 -17.02
N ASP A 13 -11.84 12.61 -17.90
CA ASP A 13 -11.42 11.26 -18.35
C ASP A 13 -10.69 10.49 -17.25
N PHE A 14 -10.18 11.21 -16.23
CA PHE A 14 -9.65 10.65 -14.99
C PHE A 14 -10.66 10.67 -13.84
N SER A 15 -11.88 11.15 -14.08
CA SER A 15 -12.94 11.16 -13.07
C SER A 15 -13.58 9.77 -12.92
N LEU A 16 -13.86 9.42 -11.66
CA LEU A 16 -14.05 8.05 -11.14
C LEU A 16 -14.95 7.10 -11.97
N LEU A 17 -14.34 6.10 -12.62
CA LEU A 17 -15.01 4.80 -12.80
C LEU A 17 -14.93 4.02 -11.47
N PRO A 18 -15.91 3.14 -11.14
CA PRO A 18 -15.97 2.44 -9.85
C PRO A 18 -14.67 1.70 -9.46
N TYR A 19 -13.96 1.21 -10.48
CA TYR A 19 -12.73 0.41 -10.36
C TYR A 19 -11.52 1.01 -11.08
N ALA A 20 -11.58 2.23 -11.61
CA ALA A 20 -10.41 2.82 -12.28
C ALA A 20 -9.33 3.17 -11.26
N ASP A 21 -8.08 2.91 -11.64
CA ASP A 21 -6.91 3.35 -10.91
C ASP A 21 -6.86 4.87 -10.97
N LEU A 22 -7.13 5.52 -9.82
CA LEU A 22 -6.88 6.95 -9.73
C LEU A 22 -5.38 7.16 -9.90
N PRO A 23 -4.98 8.17 -10.67
CA PRO A 23 -3.58 8.49 -10.82
C PRO A 23 -3.01 8.93 -9.47
N LEU A 24 -2.09 8.12 -8.96
CA LEU A 24 -1.37 8.28 -7.70
C LEU A 24 -0.76 9.68 -7.59
N GLY A 25 -1.32 10.56 -6.75
CA GLY A 25 -0.81 11.88 -6.34
C GLY A 25 -0.51 12.93 -7.43
N ALA A 26 -0.16 12.50 -8.64
CA ALA A 26 0.38 13.28 -9.72
C ALA A 26 -0.69 14.08 -10.45
N LEU A 27 -1.95 13.62 -10.47
CA LEU A 27 -3.03 14.33 -11.16
C LEU A 27 -3.68 15.45 -10.37
N LYS A 28 -3.42 15.58 -9.06
CA LYS A 28 -3.67 16.84 -8.33
C LYS A 28 -2.54 17.86 -8.51
N ARG A 29 -1.43 17.49 -9.15
CA ARG A 29 -0.22 18.31 -9.38
C ARG A 29 -0.17 18.86 -10.80
N THR A 30 -1.32 19.23 -11.38
CA THR A 30 -1.43 19.76 -12.76
C THR A 30 -0.61 21.03 -13.03
N LYS A 31 -0.05 21.67 -11.99
CA LYS A 31 0.89 22.80 -12.10
C LYS A 31 2.16 22.66 -11.23
N GLY A 32 2.52 21.45 -10.81
CA GLY A 32 3.63 21.21 -9.88
C GLY A 32 3.16 21.10 -8.42
N GLY A 33 4.06 21.36 -7.46
CA GLY A 33 3.72 21.36 -6.02
C GLY A 33 2.89 22.57 -5.63
N LEU A 34 2.04 22.44 -4.62
CA LEU A 34 1.28 23.58 -4.08
C LEU A 34 2.19 24.57 -3.34
N VAL A 35 1.75 25.82 -3.22
CA VAL A 35 2.44 26.82 -2.37
C VAL A 35 2.44 26.31 -0.94
N ASN A 36 3.61 26.33 -0.28
CA ASN A 36 3.83 25.83 1.08
C ASN A 36 3.51 24.33 1.24
N GLU A 37 3.73 23.54 0.19
CA GLU A 37 3.67 22.08 0.24
C GLU A 37 4.95 21.46 0.85
N LEU A 38 4.76 20.56 1.81
CA LEU A 38 5.77 19.70 2.38
C LEU A 38 5.51 18.25 1.94
N ALA A 39 6.57 17.56 1.51
CA ALA A 39 6.53 16.14 1.23
C ALA A 39 7.05 15.35 2.43
N ILE A 40 6.23 14.44 2.94
CA ILE A 40 6.63 13.43 3.93
C ILE A 40 6.74 12.09 3.21
N SER A 41 7.90 11.46 3.27
CA SER A 41 8.15 10.16 2.65
C SER A 41 8.50 9.13 3.71
N VAL A 42 7.73 8.05 3.77
CA VAL A 42 7.96 6.91 4.66
C VAL A 42 8.47 5.74 3.83
N ASN A 43 9.75 5.43 3.98
CA ASN A 43 10.39 4.30 3.31
C ASN A 43 10.29 3.03 4.17
N PHE A 44 9.87 1.93 3.58
CA PHE A 44 9.77 0.64 4.26
C PHE A 44 10.10 -0.54 3.33
N GLY A 45 10.39 -1.68 3.95
CA GLY A 45 10.53 -2.96 3.27
C GLY A 45 9.43 -3.93 3.72
N ILE A 46 9.23 -4.98 2.94
CA ILE A 46 8.37 -6.10 3.31
C ILE A 46 9.22 -7.37 3.46
N THR A 47 8.70 -8.33 4.21
CA THR A 47 9.19 -9.71 4.14
C THR A 47 8.91 -10.27 2.75
N ARG A 48 9.81 -11.11 2.23
CA ARG A 48 9.69 -11.70 0.88
C ARG A 48 8.86 -12.99 0.90
N ASP A 49 7.73 -12.93 1.57
CA ASP A 49 6.81 -14.05 1.77
C ASP A 49 5.36 -13.62 1.53
N THR A 50 4.44 -14.58 1.58
CA THR A 50 3.00 -14.32 1.40
C THR A 50 2.47 -13.28 2.39
N LYS A 51 3.04 -13.23 3.61
CA LYS A 51 2.64 -12.25 4.62
C LYS A 51 3.03 -10.83 4.22
N GLY A 52 4.25 -10.64 3.73
CA GLY A 52 4.72 -9.35 3.25
C GLY A 52 3.96 -8.87 2.02
N LEU A 53 3.62 -9.77 1.10
CA LEU A 53 2.77 -9.44 -0.06
C LEU A 53 1.36 -9.01 0.37
N LYS A 54 0.73 -9.74 1.29
CA LYS A 54 -0.59 -9.34 1.86
C LYS A 54 -0.52 -7.99 2.56
N ALA A 55 0.54 -7.72 3.31
CA ALA A 55 0.75 -6.44 3.97
C ALA A 55 0.91 -5.30 2.95
N LEU A 56 1.65 -5.52 1.86
CA LEU A 56 1.80 -4.55 0.79
C LEU A 56 0.48 -4.27 0.08
N GLU A 57 -0.30 -5.31 -0.22
CA GLU A 57 -1.61 -5.17 -0.85
C GLU A 57 -2.57 -4.37 0.04
N PHE A 58 -2.59 -4.67 1.35
CA PHE A 58 -3.36 -3.92 2.33
C PHE A 58 -2.96 -2.44 2.37
N LEU A 59 -1.66 -2.14 2.45
CA LEU A 59 -1.17 -0.75 2.46
C LEU A 59 -1.50 -0.03 1.15
N SER A 60 -1.37 -0.72 0.02
CA SER A 60 -1.66 -0.15 -1.31
C SER A 60 -3.14 0.20 -1.45
N TRP A 61 -4.03 -0.67 -0.98
CA TRP A 61 -5.46 -0.39 -0.91
C TRP A 61 -5.75 0.79 0.02
N TRP A 62 -5.20 0.81 1.24
CA TRP A 62 -5.46 1.89 2.21
C TRP A 62 -5.00 3.26 1.70
N VAL A 63 -3.81 3.33 1.09
CA VAL A 63 -3.30 4.57 0.47
C VAL A 63 -4.21 5.01 -0.67
N ARG A 64 -4.64 4.07 -1.53
CA ARG A 64 -5.56 4.36 -2.64
C ARG A 64 -6.91 4.86 -2.13
N ASP A 65 -7.46 4.24 -1.09
CA ASP A 65 -8.75 4.62 -0.53
C ASP A 65 -8.69 6.01 0.12
N SER A 66 -7.62 6.28 0.88
CA SER A 66 -7.34 7.61 1.43
C SER A 66 -7.18 8.66 0.33
N ALA A 67 -6.49 8.33 -0.76
CA ALA A 67 -6.35 9.21 -1.91
C ALA A 67 -7.69 9.50 -2.61
N ARG A 68 -8.55 8.49 -2.74
CA ARG A 68 -9.94 8.66 -3.22
C ARG A 68 -10.76 9.55 -2.29
N ALA A 69 -10.54 9.46 -0.99
CA ALA A 69 -11.18 10.32 0.02
C ALA A 69 -10.64 11.76 0.02
N GLY A 70 -9.62 12.05 -0.79
CA GLY A 70 -9.09 13.39 -1.01
C GLY A 70 -7.72 13.64 -0.40
N GLU A 71 -7.18 12.71 0.39
CA GLU A 71 -5.85 12.84 0.99
C GLU A 71 -4.77 12.82 -0.11
N PRO A 72 -3.86 13.80 -0.14
CA PRO A 72 -2.82 13.86 -1.16
C PRO A 72 -1.66 12.88 -0.83
N MET A 73 -1.92 11.59 -0.98
CA MET A 73 -0.92 10.52 -0.77
C MET A 73 -0.77 9.58 -1.95
N GLN A 74 0.40 8.93 -2.00
CA GLN A 74 0.70 7.86 -2.95
C GLN A 74 1.63 6.82 -2.34
N ILE A 75 1.66 5.64 -2.95
CA ILE A 75 2.64 4.60 -2.66
C ILE A 75 3.41 4.28 -3.95
N ARG A 76 4.73 4.11 -3.85
CA ARG A 76 5.61 3.81 -4.99
C ARG A 76 6.63 2.74 -4.63
N SER A 77 7.00 1.92 -5.60
CA SER A 77 8.14 1.00 -5.50
C SER A 77 9.45 1.74 -5.72
N ILE A 78 10.48 1.36 -4.97
CA ILE A 78 11.86 1.82 -5.12
C ILE A 78 12.75 0.59 -5.20
N ALA A 79 13.68 0.56 -6.15
CA ALA A 79 14.67 -0.49 -6.26
C ALA A 79 16.01 0.12 -6.68
N LEU A 80 17.10 -0.56 -6.31
CA LEU A 80 18.42 -0.21 -6.81
C LEU A 80 18.55 -0.64 -8.28
N PRO A 81 19.42 0.03 -9.07
CA PRO A 81 19.78 -0.42 -10.41
C PRO A 81 20.27 -1.88 -10.40
N PRO A 82 20.12 -2.61 -11.52
CA PRO A 82 20.52 -4.01 -11.62
C PRO A 82 22.05 -4.14 -11.64
N ILE A 83 22.69 -4.06 -10.48
CA ILE A 83 24.14 -4.21 -10.29
C ILE A 83 24.40 -5.55 -9.59
N GLY A 84 25.03 -6.48 -10.30
CA GLY A 84 25.31 -7.83 -9.79
C GLY A 84 24.05 -8.56 -9.32
N ASP A 85 24.16 -9.31 -8.22
CA ASP A 85 23.08 -10.16 -7.71
C ASP A 85 22.05 -9.42 -6.83
N GLN A 86 21.92 -8.09 -6.99
CA GLN A 86 20.99 -7.27 -6.19
C GLN A 86 19.53 -7.37 -6.64
N PHE A 87 19.27 -8.01 -7.78
CA PHE A 87 17.90 -8.16 -8.29
C PHE A 87 17.08 -9.04 -7.35
N GLY A 88 15.85 -8.60 -7.06
CA GLY A 88 14.99 -9.27 -6.08
C GLY A 88 15.31 -8.93 -4.61
N THR A 89 16.48 -8.38 -4.26
CA THR A 89 16.88 -8.07 -2.86
C THR A 89 16.77 -6.59 -2.49
N SER A 90 16.77 -5.70 -3.48
CA SER A 90 16.75 -4.24 -3.28
C SER A 90 15.36 -3.61 -3.22
N LEU A 91 14.28 -4.36 -3.53
CA LEU A 91 12.92 -3.81 -3.55
C LEU A 91 12.52 -3.23 -2.19
N ARG A 92 12.03 -2.00 -2.22
CA ARG A 92 11.49 -1.21 -1.13
C ARG A 92 10.24 -0.46 -1.62
N PHE A 93 9.51 0.10 -0.67
CA PHE A 93 8.32 0.89 -0.94
C PHE A 93 8.39 2.20 -0.19
N CYS A 94 7.77 3.23 -0.75
CA CYS A 94 7.67 4.55 -0.16
C CYS A 94 6.22 5.00 -0.20
N ILE A 95 5.70 5.46 0.94
CA ILE A 95 4.45 6.23 0.99
C ILE A 95 4.83 7.70 1.05
N ASP A 96 4.34 8.50 0.11
CA ASP A 96 4.47 9.94 0.15
C ASP A 96 3.14 10.57 0.57
N TYR A 97 3.21 11.57 1.44
CA TYR A 97 2.12 12.47 1.79
C TYR A 97 2.52 13.91 1.49
N PHE A 98 1.68 14.62 0.74
CA PHE A 98 1.92 16.01 0.34
C PHE A 98 1.04 16.94 1.15
N TYR A 99 1.58 17.54 2.20
CA TYR A 99 0.83 18.43 3.06
C TYR A 99 1.06 19.88 2.66
N ALA A 100 0.00 20.60 2.29
CA ALA A 100 0.07 22.02 2.03
C ALA A 100 -0.60 22.79 3.17
N ASP A 101 0.15 23.68 3.82
CA ASP A 101 -0.36 24.57 4.85
C ASP A 101 0.21 25.99 4.65
N PRO A 102 -0.65 26.99 4.35
CA PRO A 102 -0.23 28.37 4.22
C PRO A 102 0.53 28.91 5.44
N GLU A 103 0.19 28.43 6.64
CA GLU A 103 0.79 28.87 7.90
C GLU A 103 2.11 28.15 8.23
N GLN A 104 2.45 27.08 7.48
CA GLN A 104 3.62 26.23 7.71
C GLN A 104 3.71 25.72 9.16
N ASP A 105 2.58 25.38 9.77
CA ASP A 105 2.50 24.91 11.15
C ASP A 105 2.81 23.41 11.24
N ILE A 106 4.00 23.11 11.79
CA ILE A 106 4.45 21.73 12.01
C ILE A 106 3.51 20.98 12.98
N GLY A 107 2.89 21.65 13.94
CA GLY A 107 1.93 21.04 14.86
C GLY A 107 0.70 20.51 14.14
N LYS A 108 0.16 21.26 13.17
CA LYS A 108 -0.95 20.81 12.32
C LYS A 108 -0.54 19.64 11.44
N LEU A 109 0.67 19.69 10.88
CA LEU A 109 1.23 18.59 10.11
C LEU A 109 1.33 17.29 10.93
N LEU A 110 1.92 17.36 12.13
CA LEU A 110 2.06 16.21 13.02
C LEU A 110 0.70 15.66 13.46
N SER A 111 -0.25 16.54 13.77
CA SER A 111 -1.63 16.14 14.10
C SER A 111 -2.31 15.42 12.93
N LYS A 112 -2.09 15.91 11.69
CA LYS A 112 -2.63 15.28 10.49
C LYS A 112 -2.01 13.90 10.24
N VAL A 113 -0.69 13.77 10.39
CA VAL A 113 0.02 12.48 10.31
C VAL A 113 -0.48 11.52 11.39
N GLY A 114 -0.69 12.00 12.63
CA GLY A 114 -1.26 11.20 13.72
C GLY A 114 -2.65 10.67 13.37
N THR A 115 -3.51 11.52 12.83
CA THR A 115 -4.85 11.12 12.36
C THR A 115 -4.79 10.03 11.29
N LEU A 116 -3.86 10.14 10.34
CA LEU A 116 -3.67 9.12 9.30
C LEU A 116 -3.14 7.80 9.89
N ALA A 117 -2.25 7.87 10.88
CA ALA A 117 -1.76 6.69 11.59
C ALA A 117 -2.90 5.98 12.36
N ASP A 118 -3.78 6.73 13.03
CA ASP A 118 -4.94 6.19 13.73
C ASP A 118 -5.95 5.57 12.75
N ALA A 119 -6.16 6.20 11.59
CA ALA A 119 -7.00 5.64 10.53
C ALA A 119 -6.43 4.32 9.98
N LEU A 120 -5.11 4.24 9.77
CA LEU A 120 -4.45 3.00 9.34
C LEU A 120 -4.59 1.89 10.41
N ASN A 121 -4.40 2.22 11.68
CA ASN A 121 -4.59 1.28 12.79
C ASN A 121 -6.04 0.80 12.90
N SER A 122 -7.00 1.68 12.65
CA SER A 122 -8.42 1.34 12.61
C SER A 122 -8.74 0.40 11.46
N ALA A 123 -8.23 0.68 10.26
CA ALA A 123 -8.37 -0.20 9.09
C ALA A 123 -7.77 -1.59 9.36
N LYS A 124 -6.58 -1.64 9.98
CA LYS A 124 -5.95 -2.91 10.38
C LYS A 124 -6.83 -3.73 11.33
N SER A 125 -7.56 -3.06 12.21
CA SER A 125 -8.47 -3.70 13.18
C SER A 125 -9.77 -4.17 12.53
N LEU A 126 -10.22 -3.50 11.47
CA LEU A 126 -11.43 -3.86 10.71
C LEU A 126 -11.22 -5.04 9.75
N TYR A 127 -10.00 -5.23 9.25
CA TYR A 127 -9.64 -6.31 8.32
C TYR A 127 -8.60 -7.28 8.91
N PRO A 128 -8.84 -7.87 10.09
CA PRO A 128 -7.86 -8.73 10.75
C PRO A 128 -7.51 -9.96 9.90
N GLN A 129 -8.43 -10.48 9.08
CA GLN A 129 -8.22 -11.62 8.20
C GLN A 129 -7.18 -11.38 7.09
N VAL A 130 -6.97 -10.13 6.69
CA VAL A 130 -6.00 -9.76 5.64
C VAL A 130 -4.59 -9.74 6.23
N ILE A 131 -4.46 -9.37 7.50
CA ILE A 131 -3.17 -9.17 8.18
C ILE A 131 -2.77 -10.37 9.04
N ALA A 132 -3.75 -11.07 9.63
CA ALA A 132 -3.57 -12.31 10.36
C ALA A 132 -3.77 -13.49 9.41
N SER A 133 -2.67 -13.95 8.82
CA SER A 133 -2.63 -15.31 8.29
C SER A 133 -2.77 -16.28 9.47
N ARG A 134 -3.98 -16.78 9.75
CA ARG A 134 -4.11 -18.06 10.45
C ARG A 134 -3.46 -19.10 9.54
N GLN A 135 -2.33 -19.66 9.98
CA GLN A 135 -1.94 -20.97 9.48
C GLN A 135 -3.06 -21.93 9.91
N CYS A 136 -3.89 -22.36 8.98
CA CYS A 136 -4.69 -23.56 9.18
C CYS A 136 -3.68 -24.71 9.30
N VAL A 137 -3.32 -25.08 10.52
CA VAL A 137 -2.66 -26.35 10.78
C VAL A 137 -3.76 -27.40 10.58
N HIS A 138 -3.83 -27.99 9.39
CA HIS A 138 -4.58 -29.23 9.23
C HIS A 138 -3.86 -30.29 10.07
N ALA A 139 -4.40 -30.58 11.26
CA ALA A 139 -4.10 -31.84 11.93
C ALA A 139 -4.79 -32.94 11.13
N GLU A 140 -4.00 -33.79 10.45
CA GLU A 140 -4.49 -35.08 9.96
C GLU A 140 -5.05 -35.88 11.15
N PRO A 141 -6.28 -36.41 11.08
CA PRO A 141 -6.73 -37.34 12.09
C PRO A 141 -5.93 -38.63 11.95
N ALA A 142 -5.34 -39.09 13.06
CA ALA A 142 -4.67 -40.37 13.13
C ALA A 142 -5.63 -41.48 12.65
N SER A 143 -5.26 -42.15 11.56
CA SER A 143 -5.95 -43.33 11.06
C SER A 143 -5.90 -44.43 12.14
N ALA A 144 -7.08 -44.81 12.62
CA ALA A 144 -7.26 -46.01 13.41
C ALA A 144 -7.21 -47.22 12.46
N GLY A 145 -6.12 -47.99 12.53
CA GLY A 145 -6.05 -49.31 11.92
C GLY A 145 -4.63 -49.74 11.56
N ASP A 146 -3.95 -50.45 12.47
CA ASP A 146 -3.53 -51.80 12.12
C ASP A 146 -3.26 -52.63 13.38
N LEU A 147 -3.96 -53.77 13.46
CA LEU A 147 -3.75 -54.82 14.44
C LEU A 147 -2.67 -55.77 13.92
N THR A 148 -1.97 -56.42 14.86
CA THR A 148 -1.09 -57.59 14.69
C THR A 148 0.41 -57.34 14.45
N ARG A 149 1.22 -57.64 15.46
CA ARG A 149 2.29 -58.68 15.44
C ARG A 149 3.07 -58.69 16.77
N LEU A 150 2.89 -59.77 17.54
CA LEU A 150 3.85 -60.24 18.56
C LEU A 150 4.85 -61.19 17.89
N PRO A 151 6.10 -61.24 18.35
CA PRO A 151 6.83 -62.51 18.31
C PRO A 151 7.75 -62.73 19.54
N PRO A 152 8.45 -63.88 19.57
CA PRO A 152 8.03 -65.18 20.09
C PRO A 152 8.22 -65.33 21.62
#